data_AF-A0A969UR64-F1
#
_entry.id   AF-A0A969UR64-F1
#
_cell.length_a   1.000
_cell.length_b   1.000
_cell.length_c   1.000
_cell.angle_alpha   90.00
_cell.angle_beta   90.00
_cell.angle_gamma   90.00
#
_symmetry.space_group_name_H-M   'P 1'
#
loop_
_entity.id
_entity.type
_entity.pdbx_description
1 polymer ?
#
loop_
_entity_poly.entity_id
_entity_poly.type
_entity_poly.pdbx_seq_one_letter_code
_entity_poly.pdbx_strand_id
1 'polypeptide(L)'
;MPKEKPLLLDCAREDIVPQVAPVSSLLSSYKAQWNGIRFEFHRQPPAETPEYSLPQHIVTILTRYAERLEKVTDGRVQSSSFNAGDITITPLGLRRQ
;
A
#
# COMPACT_ATOMS: atom_id res chain seq x y z
N MET A 1 -14.16 13.88 17.42
CA MET A 1 -14.52 12.53 16.91
C MET A 1 -13.53 11.53 17.48
N PRO A 2 -13.95 10.34 17.93
CA PRO A 2 -13.02 9.34 18.44
C PRO A 2 -12.08 8.97 17.29
N LYS A 3 -10.76 9.00 17.51
CA LYS A 3 -9.79 8.49 16.53
C LYS A 3 -9.96 6.98 16.50
N GLU A 4 -10.65 6.47 15.49
CA GLU A 4 -10.69 5.03 15.22
C GLU A 4 -9.25 4.53 15.08
N LYS A 5 -8.99 3.34 15.63
CA LYS A 5 -7.65 2.76 15.59
C LYS A 5 -7.38 2.37 14.13
N PRO A 6 -6.25 2.78 13.53
CA PRO A 6 -5.95 2.46 12.14
C PRO A 6 -5.91 0.94 11.94
N LEU A 7 -6.38 0.49 10.77
CA LEU A 7 -6.32 -0.92 10.39
C LEU A 7 -4.87 -1.38 10.39
N LEU A 8 -4.57 -2.50 11.05
CA LEU A 8 -3.24 -3.12 10.97
C LEU A 8 -3.21 -3.99 9.71
N LEU A 9 -2.58 -3.49 8.65
CA LEU A 9 -2.48 -4.21 7.39
C LEU A 9 -1.21 -5.08 7.40
N ASP A 10 -1.37 -6.35 7.74
CA ASP A 10 -0.27 -7.31 7.73
C ASP A 10 -0.01 -7.85 6.32
N CYS A 11 0.91 -7.21 5.59
CA CYS A 11 1.32 -7.57 4.24
C CYS A 11 1.89 -9.00 4.10
N ALA A 12 2.18 -9.72 5.18
CA ALA A 12 2.66 -11.10 5.11
C ALA A 12 1.55 -12.14 4.90
N ARG A 13 0.28 -11.78 5.14
CA ARG A 13 -0.88 -12.70 5.08
C ARG A 13 -1.47 -12.81 3.66
N GLU A 14 -2.10 -13.93 3.34
CA GLU A 14 -2.89 -14.05 2.09
C GLU A 14 -4.13 -13.14 2.14
N ASP A 15 -4.59 -12.64 0.99
CA ASP A 15 -5.91 -11.98 0.80
C ASP A 15 -6.24 -10.77 1.70
N ILE A 16 -5.24 -9.96 1.97
CA ILE A 16 -5.33 -8.66 2.67
C ILE A 16 -5.75 -7.50 1.77
N VAL A 17 -5.59 -7.67 0.46
CA VAL A 17 -5.87 -6.63 -0.55
C VAL A 17 -7.31 -6.09 -0.47
N PRO A 18 -8.36 -6.92 -0.26
CA PRO A 18 -9.74 -6.42 -0.14
C PRO A 18 -9.98 -5.45 1.03
N GLN A 19 -9.08 -5.40 2.02
CA GLN A 19 -9.22 -4.51 3.17
C GLN A 19 -8.78 -3.08 2.86
N VAL A 20 -7.97 -2.87 1.83
CA VAL A 20 -7.35 -1.58 1.53
C VAL A 20 -7.39 -1.19 0.06
N ALA A 21 -7.69 -2.12 -0.84
CA ALA A 21 -7.78 -1.88 -2.26
C ALA A 21 -8.99 -2.62 -2.86
N PRO A 22 -9.58 -2.06 -3.93
CA PRO A 22 -10.81 -2.60 -4.52
C PRO A 22 -10.60 -3.91 -5.29
N VAL A 23 -9.38 -4.20 -5.74
CA VAL A 23 -9.07 -5.37 -6.57
C VAL A 23 -7.86 -6.12 -6.01
N SER A 24 -7.91 -7.46 -6.01
CA SER A 24 -6.78 -8.32 -5.59
C SER A 24 -5.54 -8.14 -6.47
N SER A 25 -4.39 -8.59 -5.97
CA SER A 25 -3.15 -8.64 -6.76
C SER A 25 -3.31 -9.57 -7.97
N LEU A 26 -2.71 -9.18 -9.10
CA LEU A 26 -2.68 -9.98 -10.33
C LEU A 26 -1.65 -11.11 -10.23
N LEU A 27 -0.54 -10.86 -9.54
CA LEU A 27 0.52 -11.83 -9.26
C LEU A 27 0.93 -11.70 -7.79
N SER A 28 1.28 -12.82 -7.16
CA SER A 28 1.77 -12.86 -5.78
C SER A 28 2.82 -13.95 -5.59
N SER A 29 3.85 -13.66 -4.80
CA SER A 29 4.86 -14.63 -4.40
C SER A 29 4.45 -15.47 -3.18
N TYR A 30 3.22 -15.31 -2.65
CA TYR A 30 2.80 -15.98 -1.42
C TYR A 30 3.03 -17.50 -1.45
N LYS A 31 2.64 -18.16 -2.55
CA LYS A 31 2.82 -19.61 -2.74
C LYS A 31 4.24 -20.01 -3.15
N ALA A 32 5.12 -19.05 -3.45
CA ALA A 32 6.52 -19.30 -3.77
C ALA A 32 7.40 -19.47 -2.51
N GLN A 33 6.84 -19.25 -1.32
CA GLN A 33 7.51 -19.47 -0.02
C GLN A 33 8.86 -18.75 0.12
N TRP A 34 8.96 -17.54 -0.41
CA TRP A 34 10.14 -16.70 -0.22
C TRP A 34 10.27 -16.30 1.26
N ASN A 35 11.50 -16.39 1.79
CA ASN A 35 11.75 -16.07 3.19
C ASN A 35 11.98 -14.56 3.38
N GLY A 36 11.17 -13.93 4.22
CA GLY A 36 11.34 -12.53 4.62
C GLY A 36 10.97 -11.48 3.55
N ILE A 37 10.52 -11.90 2.36
CA ILE A 37 10.10 -10.98 1.28
C ILE A 37 8.81 -11.49 0.66
N ARG A 38 7.87 -10.58 0.42
CA ARG A 38 6.67 -10.83 -0.36
C ARG A 38 6.61 -9.85 -1.54
N PHE A 39 6.30 -10.38 -2.71
CA PHE A 39 6.06 -9.61 -3.91
C PHE A 39 4.59 -9.71 -4.30
N GLU A 40 3.98 -8.58 -4.63
CA GLU A 40 2.67 -8.52 -5.25
C GLU A 40 2.68 -7.52 -6.42
N PHE A 41 2.02 -7.89 -7.51
CA PHE A 41 1.81 -7.01 -8.65
C PHE A 41 0.35 -6.62 -8.71
N HIS A 42 0.07 -5.32 -8.71
CA HIS A 42 -1.30 -4.80 -8.66
C HIS A 42 -1.63 -3.96 -9.89
N ARG A 43 -2.92 -3.96 -10.24
CA ARG A 43 -3.53 -2.97 -11.11
C ARG A 43 -4.81 -2.48 -10.44
N GLN A 44 -4.71 -1.35 -9.73
CA GLN A 44 -5.84 -0.76 -9.03
C GLN A 44 -6.53 0.29 -9.90
N PRO A 45 -7.87 0.36 -9.91
CA PRO A 45 -8.58 1.56 -10.36
C PRO A 45 -8.35 2.71 -9.37
N PRO A 46 -8.69 3.96 -9.75
CA PRO A 46 -8.75 5.06 -8.80
C PRO A 46 -9.70 4.71 -7.64
N ALA A 47 -9.20 4.80 -6.42
CA ALA A 47 -9.97 4.51 -5.21
C ALA A 47 -9.34 5.22 -4.02
N GLU A 48 -10.15 5.49 -3.01
CA GLU A 48 -9.67 5.85 -1.68
C GLU A 48 -9.27 4.59 -0.92
N THR A 49 -8.21 4.68 -0.13
CA THR A 49 -7.81 3.62 0.79
C THR A 49 -8.11 4.07 2.22
N PRO A 50 -8.62 3.20 3.10
CA PRO A 50 -8.83 3.57 4.51
C PRO A 50 -7.50 3.86 5.20
N GLU A 51 -7.53 4.45 6.41
CA GLU A 51 -6.33 4.61 7.20
C GLU A 51 -5.78 3.24 7.65
N TYR A 52 -4.50 2.97 7.37
CA TYR A 52 -3.83 1.76 7.83
C TYR A 52 -2.41 2.01 8.33
N SER A 53 -1.93 1.04 9.12
CA SER A 53 -0.56 0.94 9.60
C SER A 53 0.06 -0.36 9.12
N LEU A 54 1.35 -0.32 8.79
CA LEU A 54 2.09 -1.45 8.24
C LEU A 54 3.06 -2.02 9.28
N PRO A 55 3.00 -3.32 9.61
CA PRO A 55 4.00 -4.02 10.40
C PRO A 55 5.20 -4.49 9.55
N GLN A 56 5.31 -4.06 8.29
CA GLN A 56 6.46 -4.30 7.42
C GLN A 56 6.95 -3.01 6.73
N HIS A 57 8.18 -3.05 6.22
CA HIS A 57 8.64 -2.10 5.22
C HIS A 57 8.05 -2.47 3.85
N ILE A 58 7.52 -1.49 3.12
CA ILE A 58 6.97 -1.69 1.78
C ILE A 58 7.80 -0.89 0.77
N VAL A 59 8.24 -1.58 -0.28
CA VAL A 59 8.81 -0.95 -1.47
C VAL A 59 7.78 -1.02 -2.57
N THR A 60 7.35 0.13 -3.08
CA THR A 60 6.40 0.22 -4.18
C THR A 60 7.13 0.74 -5.41
N ILE A 61 7.04 -0.02 -6.50
CA ILE A 61 7.56 0.38 -7.81
C ILE A 61 6.36 0.68 -8.69
N LEU A 62 6.26 1.90 -9.19
CA LEU A 62 5.20 2.27 -10.12
C LEU A 62 5.54 1.76 -11.51
N THR A 63 4.73 0.85 -12.04
CA THR A 63 4.94 0.28 -13.39
C THR A 63 4.20 1.07 -14.47
N ARG A 64 3.36 2.03 -14.09
CA ARG A 64 2.60 2.91 -14.97
C ARG A 64 2.54 4.30 -14.34
N TYR A 65 2.34 5.30 -15.18
CA TYR A 65 2.08 6.67 -14.74
C TYR A 65 0.82 6.72 -13.86
N ALA A 66 0.89 7.47 -12.76
CA ALA A 66 -0.21 7.79 -11.90
C ALA A 66 -0.30 9.32 -11.77
N GLU A 67 -1.39 9.89 -12.27
CA GLU A 67 -1.61 11.34 -12.33
C GLU A 67 -1.59 12.00 -10.94
N ARG A 68 -2.16 11.32 -9.95
CA ARG A 68 -2.30 11.84 -8.60
C ARG A 68 -2.42 10.71 -7.60
N LEU A 69 -1.53 10.72 -6.62
CA LEU A 69 -1.68 10.00 -5.36
C LEU A 69 -1.75 11.05 -4.26
N GLU A 70 -2.83 11.01 -3.50
CA GLU A 70 -2.94 11.78 -2.28
C GLU A 70 -2.70 10.86 -1.09
N LYS A 71 -1.93 11.35 -0.13
CA LYS A 71 -1.78 10.72 1.17
C LYS A 71 -1.90 11.78 2.24
N VAL A 72 -2.53 11.43 3.35
CA VAL A 72 -2.47 12.19 4.57
C VAL A 72 -1.40 11.56 5.46
N THR A 73 -0.45 12.39 5.88
CA THR A 73 0.60 11.98 6.83
C THR A 73 0.63 13.02 7.93
N ASP A 74 0.44 12.60 9.17
CA ASP A 74 0.33 13.48 10.35
C ASP A 74 -0.69 14.62 10.17
N GLY A 75 -1.83 14.32 9.54
CA GLY A 75 -2.91 15.27 9.30
C GLY A 75 -2.64 16.28 8.17
N ARG A 76 -1.55 16.12 7.41
CA ARG A 76 -1.24 16.94 6.24
C ARG A 76 -1.48 16.16 4.96
N VAL A 77 -2.31 16.71 4.07
CA VAL A 77 -2.50 16.20 2.71
C VAL A 77 -1.23 16.48 1.90
N GLN A 78 -0.66 15.43 1.32
CA GLN A 78 0.41 15.48 0.36
C GLN A 78 -0.12 14.91 -0.95
N SER A 79 -0.05 15.71 -2.01
CA SER A 79 -0.35 15.28 -3.37
C SER A 79 0.97 15.06 -4.11
N SER A 80 1.07 13.95 -4.83
CA SER A 80 2.25 13.61 -5.63
C SER A 80 1.81 12.97 -6.94
N SER A 81 2.48 13.31 -8.02
CA SER A 81 2.41 12.57 -9.28
C SER A 81 3.59 11.59 -9.34
N PHE A 82 3.38 10.48 -10.05
CA PHE A 82 4.41 9.45 -10.18
C PHE A 82 4.53 8.98 -11.63
N ASN A 83 5.76 8.81 -12.07
CA ASN A 83 6.11 8.24 -13.36
C ASN A 83 6.33 6.73 -13.26
N ALA A 84 6.30 6.06 -14.41
CA ALA A 84 6.75 4.68 -14.48
C ALA A 84 8.24 4.59 -14.12
N GLY A 85 8.59 3.68 -13.22
CA GLY A 85 9.92 3.52 -12.66
C GLY A 85 10.12 4.21 -11.31
N ASP A 86 9.21 5.09 -10.88
CA ASP A 86 9.32 5.71 -9.56
C ASP A 86 9.22 4.65 -8.45
N ILE A 87 10.06 4.82 -7.44
CA ILE A 87 10.14 3.92 -6.29
C ILE A 87 9.81 4.71 -5.03
N THR A 88 8.87 4.19 -4.24
CA THR A 88 8.59 4.72 -2.90
C THR A 88 8.89 3.67 -1.84
N ILE A 89 9.43 4.12 -0.72
CA ILE A 89 9.70 3.28 0.44
C ILE A 89 8.80 3.76 1.57
N THR A 90 8.04 2.83 2.13
CA THR A 90 7.20 3.06 3.31
C THR A 90 7.82 2.30 4.48
N PRO A 91 8.37 3.01 5.47
CA PRO A 91 8.92 2.36 6.64
C PRO A 91 7.85 1.66 7.49
N LEU A 92 8.28 0.62 8.20
CA LEU A 92 7.55 0.00 9.30
C LEU A 92 7.00 1.06 10.26
N GLY A 93 5.76 0.88 10.71
CA GLY A 93 5.15 1.72 11.76
C GLY A 93 4.66 3.08 11.27
N LEU A 94 4.85 3.42 9.99
CA LEU A 94 4.24 4.60 9.41
C LEU A 94 2.72 4.41 9.31
N ARG A 95 1.97 5.40 9.78
CA ARG A 95 0.52 5.50 9.56
C ARG A 95 0.27 6.19 8.23
N ARG A 96 -0.56 5.58 7.39
CA ARG A 96 -1.04 6.16 6.14
C ARG A 96 -2.52 6.49 6.29
N GLN A 97 -2.85 7.78 6.20
CA GLN A 97 -4.21 8.30 6.06
C GLN A 97 -4.44 8.76 4.62
#